data_AF-A0A451GEK0-F1
#
_entry.id   AF-A0A451GEK0-F1
#
_cell.length_a   1.000
_cell.length_b   1.000
_cell.length_c   1.000
_cell.angle_alpha   90.00
_cell.angle_beta   90.00
_cell.angle_gamma   90.00
#
_symmetry.space_group_name_H-M   'P 1'
#
loop_
_entity.id
_entity.type
_entity.pdbx_description
1 polymer ?
#
loop_
_entity_poly.entity_id
_entity_poly.type
_entity_poly.pdbx_seq_one_letter_code
_entity_poly.pdbx_strand_id
1 'polypeptide(L)'
;MKATSVYQIIHQLMRLHTLPCVSSSAMDDRQGRVDALHVALDGRGYKGPRPSRQLTRMTADVINAALYATDPMETCCKENDRITEYQVIALTVLQNIQNGMVMEAALDQALCEIFGDHLVNGEQIERVMHELVGMSQG
;
A
#
# COMPACT_ATOMS: atom_id res chain seq x y z
N MET A 1 -26.13 6.22 -13.82
CA MET A 1 -25.21 5.50 -12.91
C MET A 1 -23.84 6.14 -13.04
N LYS A 2 -23.28 6.70 -11.96
CA LYS A 2 -21.92 7.28 -12.01
C LYS A 2 -20.92 6.16 -12.25
N ALA A 3 -20.07 6.29 -13.27
CA ALA A 3 -19.02 5.32 -13.52
C ALA A 3 -18.06 5.30 -12.32
N THR A 4 -17.84 4.13 -11.73
CA THR A 4 -16.93 3.94 -10.59
C THR A 4 -15.55 4.47 -10.95
N SER A 5 -14.99 5.43 -10.22
CA SER A 5 -13.66 5.97 -10.56
C SER A 5 -12.56 4.94 -10.31
N VAL A 6 -11.37 5.13 -10.91
CA VAL A 6 -10.19 4.28 -10.63
C VAL A 6 -9.92 4.23 -9.12
N TYR A 7 -10.01 5.37 -8.43
CA TYR A 7 -9.91 5.46 -6.97
C TYR A 7 -10.94 4.58 -6.24
N GLN A 8 -12.21 4.62 -6.67
CA GLN A 8 -13.25 3.80 -6.05
C GLN A 8 -13.03 2.29 -6.28
N ILE A 9 -12.48 1.91 -7.44
CA ILE A 9 -12.12 0.51 -7.75
C ILE A 9 -10.94 0.06 -6.87
N ILE A 10 -9.91 0.90 -6.71
CA ILE A 10 -8.78 0.65 -5.82
C ILE A 10 -9.27 0.52 -4.37
N HIS A 11 -10.10 1.44 -3.88
CA HIS A 11 -10.65 1.39 -2.53
C HIS A 11 -11.55 0.16 -2.28
N GLN A 12 -12.24 -0.35 -3.31
CA GLN A 12 -13.00 -1.61 -3.23
C GLN A 12 -12.09 -2.84 -3.19
N LEU A 13 -11.01 -2.84 -3.98
CA LEU A 13 -9.96 -3.87 -3.88
C LEU A 13 -9.38 -3.86 -2.45
N MET A 14 -9.04 -2.69 -1.91
CA MET A 14 -8.50 -2.53 -0.56
C MET A 14 -9.44 -3.13 0.50
N ARG A 15 -10.75 -2.81 0.46
CA ARG A 15 -11.74 -3.38 1.39
C ARG A 15 -11.89 -4.89 1.27
N LEU A 16 -11.81 -5.44 0.06
CA LEU A 16 -11.90 -6.88 -0.13
C LEU A 16 -10.69 -7.60 0.45
N HIS A 17 -9.52 -6.98 0.41
CA HIS A 17 -8.29 -7.58 0.92
C HIS A 17 -8.24 -7.65 2.46
N THR A 18 -8.91 -6.74 3.17
CA THR A 18 -8.92 -6.66 4.64
C THR A 18 -10.04 -7.46 5.32
N LEU A 19 -10.98 -8.04 4.56
CA LEU A 19 -12.06 -8.84 5.15
C LEU A 19 -11.51 -10.15 5.75
N PRO A 20 -11.84 -10.49 7.01
CA PRO A 20 -11.40 -11.75 7.61
C PRO A 20 -11.96 -12.94 6.82
N CYS A 21 -11.07 -13.88 6.53
CA CYS A 21 -11.42 -15.10 5.82
C CYS A 21 -12.08 -16.08 6.79
N VAL A 22 -13.39 -16.28 6.66
CA VAL A 22 -14.18 -17.14 7.57
C VAL A 22 -14.55 -18.49 6.98
N SER A 23 -14.39 -18.71 5.66
CA SER A 23 -14.64 -20.00 5.00
C SER A 23 -14.04 -20.08 3.58
N SER A 24 -13.88 -21.31 3.06
CA SER A 24 -13.42 -21.56 1.67
C SER A 24 -14.35 -20.94 0.62
N SER A 25 -15.67 -21.02 0.82
CA SER A 25 -16.65 -20.39 -0.08
C SER A 25 -16.54 -18.86 -0.08
N ALA A 26 -16.21 -18.25 1.05
CA ALA A 26 -15.98 -16.81 1.14
C ALA A 26 -14.67 -16.38 0.45
N MET A 27 -13.68 -17.27 0.34
CA MET A 27 -12.46 -17.02 -0.44
C MET A 27 -12.72 -17.02 -1.94
N ASP A 28 -13.49 -17.99 -2.44
CA ASP A 28 -13.80 -18.08 -3.87
C ASP A 28 -14.63 -16.87 -4.33
N ASP A 29 -15.62 -16.45 -3.54
CA ASP A 29 -16.41 -15.24 -3.82
C ASP A 29 -15.55 -13.97 -3.77
N ARG A 30 -14.69 -13.86 -2.74
CA ARG A 30 -13.74 -12.74 -2.62
C ARG A 30 -12.79 -12.69 -3.81
N GLN A 31 -12.27 -13.83 -4.24
CA GLN A 31 -11.37 -13.92 -5.39
C GLN A 31 -12.06 -13.50 -6.68
N GLY A 32 -13.30 -13.95 -6.91
CA GLY A 32 -14.10 -13.51 -8.05
C GLY A 32 -14.33 -11.99 -8.07
N ARG A 33 -14.56 -11.37 -6.91
CA ARG A 33 -14.72 -9.92 -6.78
C ARG A 33 -13.41 -9.14 -7.01
N VAL A 34 -12.29 -9.67 -6.54
CA VAL A 34 -10.95 -9.11 -6.81
C VAL A 34 -10.65 -9.15 -8.31
N ASP A 35 -10.94 -10.27 -8.98
CA ASP A 35 -10.71 -10.42 -10.41
C ASP A 35 -11.58 -9.48 -11.24
N ALA A 36 -12.85 -9.30 -10.87
CA ALA A 36 -13.75 -8.35 -11.52
C ALA A 36 -13.26 -6.90 -11.43
N LEU A 37 -12.71 -6.49 -10.29
CA LEU A 37 -12.17 -5.15 -10.10
C LEU A 37 -10.88 -4.94 -10.89
N HIS A 38 -10.03 -5.97 -11.02
CA HIS A 38 -8.86 -5.90 -11.90
C HIS A 38 -9.24 -5.78 -13.38
N VAL A 39 -10.25 -6.52 -13.84
CA VAL A 39 -10.78 -6.37 -15.22
C VAL A 39 -11.29 -4.94 -15.45
N ALA A 40 -11.94 -4.34 -14.44
CA ALA A 40 -12.39 -2.96 -14.52
C ALA A 40 -11.25 -1.93 -14.57
N LEU A 41 -10.11 -2.22 -13.92
CA LEU A 41 -8.88 -1.42 -14.04
C LEU A 41 -8.24 -1.57 -15.43
N ASP A 42 -8.14 -2.80 -15.93
CA ASP A 42 -7.56 -3.10 -17.25
C ASP A 42 -8.34 -2.40 -18.36
N GLY A 43 -9.69 -2.45 -18.31
CA GLY A 43 -10.57 -1.77 -19.26
C GLY A 43 -10.46 -0.25 -19.25
N ARG A 44 -9.78 0.33 -18.26
CA ARG A 44 -9.50 1.76 -18.14
C ARG A 44 -8.07 2.13 -18.47
N GLY A 45 -7.26 1.17 -18.91
CA GLY A 45 -5.87 1.38 -19.28
C GLY A 45 -4.94 1.58 -18.08
N TYR A 46 -5.32 1.10 -16.90
CA TYR A 46 -4.43 1.11 -15.73
C TYR A 46 -3.20 0.22 -16.01
N LYS A 47 -2.02 0.84 -16.04
CA LYS A 47 -0.73 0.15 -16.23
C LYS A 47 0.12 0.07 -14.95
N GLY A 48 -0.41 0.59 -13.85
CA GLY A 48 0.24 0.48 -12.55
C GLY A 48 0.32 -0.98 -12.11
N PRO A 49 1.22 -1.31 -11.18
CA PRO A 49 1.30 -2.64 -10.66
C PRO A 49 0.02 -3.02 -9.94
N ARG A 50 -0.40 -4.27 -10.13
CA ARG A 50 -1.54 -4.80 -9.39
C ARG A 50 -1.11 -5.00 -7.94
N PRO A 51 -1.65 -4.23 -6.97
CA PRO A 51 -1.18 -4.28 -5.59
C PRO A 51 -1.22 -5.71 -5.03
N SER A 52 -2.27 -6.46 -5.36
CA SER A 52 -2.45 -7.88 -5.03
C SER A 52 -1.36 -8.84 -5.52
N ARG A 53 -0.67 -8.54 -6.64
CA ARG A 53 0.39 -9.40 -7.21
C ARG A 53 1.80 -9.00 -6.77
N GLN A 54 2.01 -7.76 -6.33
CA GLN A 54 3.32 -7.28 -5.88
C GLN A 54 3.53 -7.45 -4.36
N LEU A 55 2.45 -7.48 -3.56
CA LEU A 55 2.52 -7.69 -2.11
C LEU A 55 3.31 -8.96 -1.72
N THR A 56 3.24 -10.02 -2.53
CA THR A 56 3.96 -11.29 -2.28
C THR A 56 5.47 -11.23 -2.57
N ARG A 57 5.95 -10.18 -3.24
CA ARG A 57 7.37 -9.99 -3.62
C ARG A 57 8.04 -8.82 -2.90
N MET A 58 7.31 -8.08 -2.07
CA MET A 58 7.85 -6.94 -1.33
C MET A 58 8.73 -7.42 -0.17
N THR A 59 9.91 -6.81 -0.05
CA THR A 59 10.82 -6.97 1.07
C THR A 59 10.83 -5.70 1.91
N ALA A 60 11.27 -5.81 3.16
CA ALA A 60 11.47 -4.64 4.01
C ALA A 60 12.44 -3.64 3.37
N ASP A 61 13.46 -4.10 2.65
CA ASP A 61 14.41 -3.21 1.97
C ASP A 61 13.75 -2.37 0.87
N VAL A 62 12.80 -2.94 0.11
CA VAL A 62 12.04 -2.18 -0.92
C VAL A 62 11.16 -1.13 -0.26
N ILE A 63 10.49 -1.48 0.85
CA ILE A 63 9.65 -0.55 1.61
C ILE A 63 10.50 0.56 2.22
N ASN A 64 11.63 0.20 2.82
CA ASN A 64 12.58 1.15 3.40
C ASN A 64 13.14 2.11 2.34
N ALA A 65 13.50 1.60 1.15
CA ALA A 65 13.99 2.43 0.05
C ALA A 65 12.95 3.46 -0.41
N ALA A 66 11.68 3.07 -0.52
CA ALA A 66 10.61 3.99 -0.89
C ALA A 66 10.31 5.03 0.21
N LEU A 67 10.31 4.60 1.48
CA LEU A 67 10.18 5.51 2.62
C LEU A 67 11.34 6.51 2.66
N TYR A 68 12.57 6.06 2.41
CA TYR A 68 13.76 6.93 2.35
C TYR A 68 13.72 7.90 1.15
N ALA A 69 13.35 7.41 -0.03
CA ALA A 69 13.27 8.24 -1.24
C ALA A 69 12.22 9.35 -1.10
N THR A 70 11.06 9.00 -0.55
CA THR A 70 9.96 9.95 -0.38
C THR A 70 10.12 10.79 0.87
N ASP A 71 10.72 10.28 1.94
CA ASP A 71 10.86 10.93 3.25
C ASP A 71 9.52 11.55 3.72
N PRO A 72 8.49 10.71 3.96
CA PRO A 72 7.13 11.20 4.22
C PRO A 72 7.02 12.03 5.49
N MET A 73 7.95 11.85 6.43
CA MET A 73 7.94 12.52 7.73
C MET A 73 9.00 13.62 7.83
N GLU A 74 9.63 13.98 6.71
CA GLU A 74 10.65 15.05 6.63
C GLU A 74 11.74 14.89 7.68
N THR A 75 12.24 13.66 7.78
CA THR A 75 13.31 13.33 8.71
C THR A 75 14.65 13.83 8.17
N CYS A 76 15.64 14.00 9.05
CA CYS A 76 17.00 14.36 8.62
C CYS A 76 17.77 13.19 7.95
N CYS A 77 17.06 12.16 7.46
CA CYS A 77 17.65 10.92 6.95
C CYS A 77 18.48 11.13 5.69
N LYS A 78 18.07 12.08 4.83
CA LYS A 78 18.79 12.46 3.61
C LYS A 78 20.03 13.30 3.88
N GLU A 79 20.00 14.12 4.93
CA GLU A 79 21.13 14.98 5.30
C GLU A 79 22.28 14.20 5.94
N ASN A 80 21.95 13.07 6.58
CA ASN A 80 22.91 12.25 7.32
C ASN A 80 23.24 10.91 6.61
N ASP A 81 22.78 10.71 5.37
CA ASP A 81 22.92 9.46 4.60
C ASP A 81 22.49 8.19 5.38
N ARG A 82 21.48 8.33 6.25
CA ARG A 82 20.97 7.23 7.08
C ARG A 82 19.89 6.45 6.34
N ILE A 83 20.33 5.60 5.42
CA ILE A 83 19.44 4.76 4.59
C ILE A 83 18.54 3.85 5.45
N THR A 84 18.95 3.48 6.66
CA THR A 84 18.21 2.55 7.54
C THR A 84 17.25 3.22 8.52
N GLU A 85 17.02 4.53 8.42
CA GLU A 85 16.20 5.27 9.40
C GLU A 85 14.74 4.78 9.42
N TYR A 86 14.23 4.34 8.27
CA TYR A 86 12.90 3.77 8.13
C TYR A 86 12.86 2.24 8.29
N GLN A 87 13.96 1.57 8.65
CA GLN A 87 14.05 0.11 8.63
C GLN A 87 13.03 -0.54 9.58
N VAL A 88 12.85 0.05 10.78
CA VAL A 88 11.87 -0.43 11.77
C VAL A 88 10.45 -0.31 11.21
N ILE A 89 10.13 0.83 10.59
CA ILE A 89 8.81 1.07 9.97
C ILE A 89 8.59 0.07 8.84
N ALA A 90 9.58 -0.13 7.97
CA ALA A 90 9.49 -1.07 6.87
C ALA A 90 9.26 -2.53 7.33
N LEU A 91 9.90 -2.94 8.42
CA LEU A 91 9.66 -4.25 9.03
C LEU A 91 8.24 -4.37 9.59
N THR A 92 7.76 -3.35 10.32
CA THR A 92 6.39 -3.32 10.84
C THR A 92 5.36 -3.34 9.72
N VAL A 93 5.57 -2.59 8.64
CA VAL A 93 4.73 -2.59 7.44
C VAL A 93 4.68 -3.99 6.83
N LEU A 94 5.84 -4.61 6.62
CA LEU A 94 5.90 -5.97 6.07
C LEU A 94 5.18 -6.99 6.95
N GLN A 95 5.35 -6.91 8.27
CA GLN A 95 4.67 -7.77 9.24
C GLN A 95 3.15 -7.57 9.18
N ASN A 96 2.68 -6.33 9.14
CA ASN A 96 1.26 -5.99 9.03
C ASN A 96 0.66 -6.55 7.74
N ILE A 97 1.40 -6.46 6.62
CA ILE A 97 1.00 -7.04 5.34
C ILE A 97 0.93 -8.57 5.40
N GLN A 98 1.92 -9.22 6.01
CA GLN A 98 1.93 -10.68 6.20
C GLN A 98 0.76 -11.14 7.08
N ASN A 99 0.29 -10.28 7.99
CA ASN A 99 -0.90 -10.50 8.81
C ASN A 99 -2.22 -10.16 8.10
N GLY A 100 -2.18 -9.78 6.82
CA GLY A 100 -3.36 -9.52 5.99
C GLY A 100 -3.82 -8.06 5.94
N MET A 101 -3.05 -7.11 6.49
CA MET A 101 -3.30 -5.69 6.24
C MET A 101 -2.91 -5.32 4.81
N VAL A 102 -3.60 -4.34 4.25
CA VAL A 102 -3.20 -3.74 2.96
C VAL A 102 -2.06 -2.75 3.18
N MET A 103 -1.21 -2.55 2.17
CA MET A 103 0.01 -1.75 2.28
C MET A 103 -0.26 -0.34 2.82
N GLU A 104 -1.30 0.34 2.35
CA GLU A 104 -1.64 1.70 2.79
C GLU A 104 -1.99 1.75 4.28
N ALA A 105 -2.81 0.79 4.74
CA ALA A 105 -3.16 0.68 6.16
C ALA A 105 -1.96 0.23 7.00
N ALA A 106 -1.09 -0.62 6.45
CA ALA A 106 0.13 -1.04 7.12
C ALA A 106 1.14 0.12 7.26
N LEU A 107 1.27 0.96 6.23
CA LEU A 107 2.07 2.19 6.23
C LEU A 107 1.53 3.21 7.22
N ASP A 108 0.24 3.51 7.14
CA ASP A 108 -0.45 4.45 8.04
C ASP A 108 -0.27 4.02 9.50
N GLN A 109 -0.59 2.76 9.81
CA GLN A 109 -0.44 2.19 11.15
C GLN A 109 1.02 2.26 11.64
N ALA A 110 1.99 1.83 10.82
CA ALA A 110 3.38 1.81 11.23
C ALA A 110 3.97 3.22 11.44
N LEU A 111 3.57 4.19 10.61
CA LEU A 111 3.99 5.58 10.79
C LEU A 111 3.32 6.20 12.02
N CYS A 112 2.03 5.96 12.24
CA CYS A 112 1.31 6.45 13.41
C CYS A 112 1.90 5.89 14.72
N GLU A 113 2.33 4.62 14.72
CA GLU A 113 2.96 3.99 15.89
C GLU A 113 4.30 4.66 16.27
N ILE A 114 5.07 5.15 15.29
CA ILE A 114 6.38 5.75 15.54
C ILE A 114 6.28 7.27 15.79
N PHE A 115 5.52 7.98 14.95
CA PHE A 115 5.48 9.45 14.96
C PHE A 115 4.25 10.03 15.66
N GLY A 116 3.20 9.24 15.87
CA GLY A 116 1.92 9.69 16.38
C GLY A 116 0.91 9.98 15.26
N ASP A 117 -0.35 9.62 15.53
CA ASP A 117 -1.50 9.74 14.64
C ASP A 117 -1.73 11.15 14.08
N HIS A 118 -1.52 12.19 14.88
CA HIS A 118 -1.74 13.59 14.51
C HIS A 118 -0.72 14.14 13.49
N LEU A 119 0.38 13.42 13.23
CA LEU A 119 1.42 13.83 12.28
C LEU A 119 1.31 13.11 10.94
N VAL A 120 0.49 12.05 10.86
CA VAL A 120 0.35 11.23 9.66
C VAL A 120 -0.91 11.62 8.90
N ASN A 121 -0.79 11.79 7.59
CA ASN A 121 -1.92 12.10 6.72
C ASN A 121 -1.88 11.31 5.40
N GLY A 122 -3.01 11.32 4.68
CA GLY A 122 -3.17 10.55 3.46
C GLY A 122 -2.20 10.93 2.33
N GLU A 123 -1.73 12.18 2.26
CA GLU A 123 -0.79 12.63 1.22
C GLU A 123 0.60 12.00 1.39
N GLN A 124 1.04 11.84 2.63
CA GLN A 124 2.29 11.15 2.95
C GLN A 124 2.24 9.67 2.53
N ILE A 125 1.12 8.99 2.83
CA ILE A 125 0.91 7.60 2.44
C ILE A 125 0.85 7.48 0.91
N GLU A 126 0.16 8.39 0.24
CA GLU A 126 0.05 8.43 -1.22
C GLU A 126 1.43 8.58 -1.87
N ARG A 127 2.29 9.48 -1.38
CA ARG A 127 3.66 9.65 -1.87
C ARG A 127 4.47 8.35 -1.80
N VAL A 128 4.47 7.68 -0.64
CA VAL A 128 5.19 6.41 -0.45
C VAL A 128 4.64 5.34 -1.39
N MET A 129 3.32 5.27 -1.54
CA MET A 129 2.67 4.34 -2.45
C MET A 129 3.08 4.60 -3.90
N HIS A 130 3.08 5.86 -4.35
CA HIS A 130 3.51 6.24 -5.70
C HIS A 130 4.92 5.75 -6.01
N GLU A 131 5.86 5.94 -5.07
CA GLU A 131 7.23 5.44 -5.19
C GLU A 131 7.27 3.92 -5.24
N LEU A 132 6.59 3.24 -4.32
CA LEU A 132 6.51 1.77 -4.25
C LEU A 132 5.93 1.14 -5.52
N VAL A 133 4.94 1.78 -6.12
CA VAL A 133 4.25 1.28 -7.31
C VAL A 133 4.90 1.75 -8.62
N GLY A 134 5.97 2.54 -8.55
CA GLY A 134 6.66 3.07 -9.72
C GLY A 134 5.76 3.96 -10.59
N MET A 135 4.78 4.63 -9.97
CA MET A 135 3.96 5.63 -10.66
C MET A 135 4.78 6.92 -10.76
N SER A 136 5.61 7.00 -11.81
CA SER A 136 6.24 8.25 -12.21
C SER A 136 5.14 9.31 -12.35
N GLN A 137 5.25 10.40 -11.58
CA GLN A 137 4.44 11.58 -11.80
C GLN A 137 4.73 12.07 -13.22
N GLY A 138 3.78 11.82 -14.12
CA GLY A 138 3.78 12.34 -15.48
C GLY A 138 3.04 13.65 -15.52
#